data_AF-A0A353RKW1-F1
#
_entry.id   AF-A0A353RKW1-F1
#
_cell.length_a   1.000
_cell.length_b   1.000
_cell.length_c   1.000
_cell.angle_alpha   90.00
_cell.angle_beta   90.00
_cell.angle_gamma   90.00
#
_symmetry.space_group_name_H-M   'P 1'
#
loop_
_entity.id
_entity.type
_entity.pdbx_description
1 polymer ?
#
loop_
_entity_poly.entity_id
_entity_poly.type
_entity_poly.pdbx_seq_one_letter_code
_entity_poly.pdbx_strand_id
1 'polypeptide(L)' 'MYLDSAKKKEIFAKHGKSNTDTGSPEAQIALFSYRISHLTGHLKSNKK' A
#
# COMPACT_ATOMS: atom_id res chain seq x y z
N MET A 1 9.43 -6.58 7.15
CA MET A 1 8.62 -6.66 5.92
C MET A 1 8.48 -5.24 5.37
N TYR A 2 8.73 -5.02 4.08
CA TYR A 2 9.00 -3.68 3.50
C TYR A 2 7.84 -2.66 3.54
N LEU A 3 6.66 -3.04 4.04
CA LEU A 3 5.65 -2.05 4.44
C LEU A 3 5.66 -1.92 5.95
N ASP A 4 6.10 -0.76 6.41
CA ASP A 4 5.91 -0.35 7.79
C ASP A 4 4.43 -0.50 8.17
N SER A 5 4.18 -1.12 9.33
CA SER A 5 2.83 -1.38 9.81
C SER A 5 2.03 -0.08 10.01
N ALA A 6 2.70 1.05 10.25
CA ALA A 6 2.05 2.36 10.31
C ALA A 6 1.54 2.79 8.93
N LYS A 7 2.33 2.62 7.86
CA LYS A 7 1.91 2.97 6.50
C LYS A 7 0.70 2.16 6.03
N LYS A 8 0.65 0.87 6.37
CA LYS A 8 -0.54 0.04 6.11
C LYS A 8 -1.77 0.63 6.80
N LYS A 9 -1.68 0.88 8.11
CA LYS A 9 -2.80 1.47 8.88
C LYS A 9 -3.23 2.81 8.30
N GLU A 10 -2.30 3.64 7.84
CA GLU A 10 -2.59 4.93 7.20
C GLU A 10 -3.38 4.76 5.88
N ILE A 11 -3.02 3.75 5.06
CA ILE A 11 -3.71 3.45 3.80
C ILE A 11 -5.12 2.92 4.08
N PHE A 12 -5.27 2.00 5.03
CA PHE A 12 -6.58 1.46 5.43
C PHE A 12 -7.47 2.53 6.08
N ALA A 13 -6.89 3.48 6.85
CA ALA A 13 -7.63 4.61 7.40
C ALA A 13 -8.14 5.59 6.33
N LYS A 14 -7.36 5.78 5.25
CA LYS A 14 -7.69 6.72 4.16
C LYS A 14 -8.63 6.14 3.11
N HIS A 15 -8.52 4.83 2.83
CA HIS A 15 -9.21 4.20 1.70
C HIS A 15 -10.15 3.05 2.11
N GLY A 16 -10.10 2.57 3.35
CA GLY A 16 -11.06 1.63 3.90
C GLY A 16 -12.31 2.35 4.40
N LYS A 17 -13.46 1.68 4.39
CA LYS A 17 -14.69 2.21 5.01
C LYS A 17 -14.60 2.30 6.53
N SER A 18 -13.69 1.55 7.14
CA SER A 18 -13.38 1.58 8.57
C SER A 18 -11.92 1.16 8.80
N ASN A 19 -11.33 1.57 9.92
CA ASN A 19 -9.96 1.18 10.32
C ASN A 19 -9.78 -0.33 10.53
N THR A 20 -10.88 -1.08 10.65
CA THR A 20 -10.91 -2.54 10.76
C THR A 20 -11.19 -3.22 9.42
N ASP A 21 -11.50 -2.45 8.38
CA ASP A 21 -11.86 -2.98 7.08
C ASP A 21 -10.59 -3.22 6.24
N THR A 22 -9.98 -4.36 6.51
CA THR A 22 -8.84 -4.87 5.75
C THR A 22 -9.24 -5.64 4.50
N GLY A 23 -10.55 -5.86 4.29
CA GLY A 23 -11.07 -6.76 3.24
C GLY A 23 -11.67 -6.04 2.04
N SER A 24 -12.02 -4.76 2.18
CA SER A 24 -12.66 -4.02 1.09
C SER A 24 -11.77 -3.89 -0.15
N PRO A 25 -12.37 -4.02 -1.36
CA PRO A 25 -11.65 -3.90 -2.63
C PRO A 25 -10.85 -2.61 -2.73
N GLU A 26 -11.42 -1.48 -2.30
CA GLU A 26 -10.81 -0.15 -2.40
C GLU A 26 -9.53 -0.05 -1.56
N ALA A 27 -9.55 -0.60 -0.36
CA ALA A 27 -8.40 -0.58 0.53
C ALA A 27 -7.27 -1.50 0.04
N GLN A 28 -7.62 -2.66 -0.51
CA GLN A 28 -6.67 -3.56 -1.16
C GLN A 28 -6.06 -2.94 -2.44
N ILE A 29 -6.87 -2.27 -3.27
CA ILE A 29 -6.40 -1.55 -4.45
C ILE A 29 -5.42 -0.43 -4.06
N ALA A 30 -5.72 0.32 -3.00
CA ALA A 30 -4.82 1.35 -2.49
C ALA A 30 -3.48 0.76 -2.00
N LEU A 31 -3.53 -0.38 -1.30
CA LEU A 31 -2.34 -1.10 -0.87
C LEU A 31 -1.48 -1.59 -2.04
N PHE A 32 -2.09 -2.16 -3.07
CA PHE A 32 -1.37 -2.61 -4.27
C PHE A 32 -0.81 -1.45 -5.07
N SER A 33 -1.55 -0.36 -5.20
CA SER A 33 -1.08 0.87 -5.87
C SER A 33 0.17 1.43 -5.21
N TYR A 34 0.17 1.51 -3.87
CA TYR A 34 1.34 1.94 -3.11
C TYR A 34 2.55 1.01 -3.35
N ARG A 35 2.32 -0.31 -3.34
CA ARG A 35 3.38 -1.30 -3.61
C ARG A 35 3.95 -1.20 -5.01
N ILE A 36 3.10 -1.01 -6.02
CA ILE A 36 3.52 -0.85 -7.42
C ILE A 36 4.36 0.41 -7.59
N SER A 37 3.92 1.54 -7.04
CA SER A 37 4.67 2.80 -7.09
C SER A 37 6.05 2.63 -6.43
N HIS A 38 6.08 1.97 -5.27
CA HIS A 38 7.31 1.68 -4.57
C HIS A 38 8.28 0.81 -5.40
N LEU A 39 7.80 -0.35 -5.88
CA LEU A 39 8.59 -1.27 -6.71
C LEU A 39 9.07 -0.58 -7.99
N THR A 40 8.23 0.24 -8.61
CA THR A 40 8.59 1.01 -9.80
C THR A 40 9.76 1.96 -9.50
N GLY A 41 9.73 2.65 -8.36
CA GLY A 41 10.86 3.49 -7.92
C GLY A 41 12.12 2.68 -7.69
N HIS A 42 12.01 1.55 -7.00
CA HIS A 42 13.13 0.66 -6.73
C HIS A 42 13.78 0.13 -8.02
N LEU A 43 12.98 -0.33 -8.98
CA LEU A 43 13.45 -0.84 -10.27
C LEU A 43 14.04 0.28 -11.15
N LYS A 44 13.51 1.51 -11.08
CA LYS A 44 14.07 2.68 -11.77
C LYS A 44 15.47 3.04 -11.25
N SER A 45 15.70 2.92 -9.94
CA SER A 45 17.01 3.15 -9.34
C SER A 45 17.96 1.95 -9.51
N ASN A 46 17.42 0.73 -9.58
CA ASN A 46 18.18 -0.51 -9.74
C ASN A 46 17.94 -1.12 -11.13
N LYS A 47 18.44 -0.45 -12.18
CA LYS A 47 18.27 -0.86 -13.60
C LYS A 47 19.15 -2.06 -14.02
N LYS A 48 19.58 -2.90 -13.08
CA LYS A 48 20.41 -4.06 -13.38
C LYS A 48 19.58 -5.19 -13.99
#